data_AF-A0A950JSJ9-F1
#
_entry.id   AF-A0A950JSJ9-F1
#
_cell.length_a   1.000
_cell.length_b   1.000
_cell.length_c   1.000
_cell.angle_alpha   90.00
_cell.angle_beta   90.00
_cell.angle_gamma   90.00
#
_symmetry.space_group_name_H-M   'P 1'
#
loop_
_entity.id
_entity.type
_entity.pdbx_description
1 polymer ?
#
loop_
_entity_poly.entity_id
_entity_poly.type
_entity_poly.pdbx_seq_one_letter_code
_entity_poly.pdbx_strand_id
1 'polypeptide(L)' 'MSEEVEKVASAMRMSGFKITGLHNHEIDEEPNFWYMHAFKVGDPLDLASSIHFALRKTGSDIKG' A
#
# COMPACT_ATOMS: atom_id res chain seq x y z
N MET A 1 -12.26 7.26 2.73
CA MET A 1 -11.04 7.00 1.92
C MET A 1 -11.46 6.15 0.74
N SER A 2 -10.69 6.11 -0.35
CA SER A 2 -11.05 5.23 -1.46
C SER A 2 -10.94 3.76 -1.03
N GLU A 3 -11.81 2.90 -1.58
CA GLU A 3 -11.81 1.46 -1.29
C GLU A 3 -10.45 0.81 -1.58
N GLU A 4 -9.73 1.32 -2.59
CA GLU A 4 -8.38 0.89 -2.95
C GLU A 4 -7.37 1.12 -1.82
N VAL A 5 -7.38 2.31 -1.20
CA VAL A 5 -6.46 2.67 -0.11
C VAL A 5 -6.66 1.73 1.09
N GLU A 6 -7.91 1.41 1.43
CA GLU A 6 -8.23 0.51 2.53
C GLU A 6 -7.79 -0.93 2.25
N LYS A 7 -7.97 -1.40 1.01
CA LYS A 7 -7.51 -2.73 0.57
C LYS A 7 -5.99 -2.86 0.66
N VAL A 8 -5.25 -1.87 0.17
CA VAL A 8 -3.78 -1.85 0.23
C VAL A 8 -3.29 -1.76 1.68
N ALA A 9 -3.86 -0.86 2.49
CA ALA A 9 -3.47 -0.70 3.90
C ALA A 9 -3.73 -1.98 4.70
N SER A 10 -4.83 -2.68 4.43
CA SER A 10 -5.18 -3.95 5.07
C SER A 10 -4.20 -5.05 4.68
N ALA A 11 -3.85 -5.17 3.39
CA ALA A 11 -2.86 -6.15 2.93
C ALA A 11 -1.47 -5.93 3.55
N MET A 12 -1.03 -4.68 3.65
CA MET A 12 0.21 -4.31 4.34
C MET A 12 0.17 -4.72 5.82
N ARG A 13 -0.91 -4.40 6.55
CA ARG A 13 -1.06 -4.76 7.98
C ARG A 13 -1.11 -6.27 8.20
N MET A 14 -1.85 -7.01 7.36
CA MET A 14 -1.90 -8.47 7.41
C MET A 14 -0.52 -9.10 7.20
N SER A 15 0.33 -8.45 6.41
CA SER A 15 1.72 -8.86 6.16
C SER A 15 2.70 -8.37 7.24
N GLY A 16 2.22 -7.77 8.33
CA GLY A 16 3.04 -7.32 9.46
C GLY A 16 3.68 -5.95 9.28
N PHE A 17 3.30 -5.16 8.27
CA PHE A 17 3.76 -3.78 8.15
C PHE A 17 3.00 -2.85 9.11
N LYS A 18 3.73 -1.92 9.72
CA LYS A 18 3.16 -0.77 10.40
C LYS A 18 2.93 0.34 9.39
N ILE A 19 1.68 0.78 9.23
CA ILE A 19 1.38 2.01 8.48
C ILE A 19 1.80 3.21 9.34
N THR A 20 2.73 4.02 8.82
CA THR A 20 3.32 5.16 9.53
C THR A 20 2.79 6.51 9.03
N GLY A 21 2.16 6.54 7.85
CA GLY A 21 1.55 7.76 7.32
C GLY A 21 0.64 7.47 6.14
N LEU A 22 -0.42 8.26 5.99
CA LEU A 22 -1.34 8.22 4.89
C LEU A 22 -1.82 9.65 4.59
N HIS A 23 -1.54 10.15 3.39
CA HIS A 23 -1.84 11.53 3.02
C HIS A 23 -2.00 11.70 1.51
N ASN A 24 -2.62 12.81 1.13
CA ASN A 24 -2.68 13.35 -0.22
C ASN A 24 -1.83 14.66 -0.25
N HIS A 25 -1.24 15.01 -1.39
CA HIS A 25 -0.48 16.25 -1.58
C HIS A 25 -1.28 17.35 -2.28
N GLU A 26 -2.38 17.00 -2.94
CA GLU A 26 -3.30 17.88 -3.65
C GLU A 26 -4.70 17.85 -3.00
N ILE A 27 -5.46 18.92 -3.18
CA ILE A 27 -6.78 19.08 -2.54
C ILE A 27 -7.95 18.74 -3.49
N ASP A 28 -7.76 18.96 -4.80
CA ASP A 28 -8.82 18.89 -5.82
C ASP A 28 -8.46 17.98 -7.02
N GLU A 29 -7.59 16.99 -6.82
CA GLU A 29 -7.23 16.05 -7.89
C GLU A 29 -8.29 14.96 -8.11
N GLU A 30 -8.55 14.62 -9.38
CA GLU A 30 -9.45 13.52 -9.75
C GLU A 30 -8.78 12.68 -10.87
N PRO A 31 -8.55 11.38 -10.67
CA PRO A 31 -8.85 10.61 -9.45
C PRO A 31 -7.96 11.03 -8.26
N ASN A 32 -8.50 10.87 -7.05
CA ASN A 32 -7.74 11.10 -5.81
C ASN A 32 -6.57 10.11 -5.69
N PHE A 33 -5.33 10.62 -5.69
CA PHE A 33 -4.12 9.86 -5.40
C PHE A 33 -3.86 9.86 -3.88
N TRP A 34 -3.21 8.79 -3.41
CA TRP A 34 -2.89 8.65 -1.99
C TRP A 34 -1.48 8.10 -1.82
N TYR A 35 -0.75 8.66 -0.86
CA TYR A 35 0.60 8.26 -0.50
C TYR A 35 0.58 7.53 0.83
N MET A 36 1.17 6.33 0.87
CA MET A 36 1.22 5.48 2.06
C MET A 36 2.67 5.20 2.45
N HIS A 37 3.01 5.50 3.70
CA HIS A 37 4.28 5.15 4.31
C HIS A 37 4.06 3.92 5.20
N ALA A 38 4.92 2.92 5.04
CA ALA A 38 4.85 1.67 5.80
C ALA A 38 6.25 1.22 6.23
N PHE A 39 6.33 0.57 7.38
CA PHE A 39 7.58 0.09 7.96
C PHE A 39 7.46 -1.37 8.42
N LYS A 40 8.45 -2.19 8.04
CA LYS A 40 8.67 -3.55 8.52
C LYS A 40 10.16 -3.86 8.37
N VAL A 41 10.70 -4.66 9.28
CA VAL A 41 12.04 -5.26 9.18
C VAL A 41 11.85 -6.77 9.20
N GLY A 42 12.56 -7.50 8.35
CA GLY A 42 12.42 -8.94 8.23
C GLY A 42 13.26 -9.53 7.11
N ASP A 43 13.00 -10.80 6.82
CA ASP A 43 13.65 -11.53 5.72
C ASP A 43 13.40 -10.85 4.36
N PRO A 44 14.42 -10.69 3.50
CA PRO A 44 14.26 -10.01 2.21
C PRO A 44 13.19 -10.62 1.29
N LEU A 45 13.05 -11.95 1.24
CA LEU A 45 12.08 -12.61 0.38
C LEU A 45 10.66 -12.47 0.92
N ASP A 46 10.50 -12.52 2.24
CA ASP A 46 9.22 -12.21 2.89
C ASP A 46 8.80 -10.75 2.65
N LEU A 47 9.74 -9.79 2.75
CA LEU A 47 9.47 -8.39 2.46
C LEU A 47 9.04 -8.20 1.00
N ALA A 48 9.78 -8.76 0.04
CA ALA A 48 9.45 -8.66 -1.39
C ALA A 48 8.07 -9.25 -1.70
N SER A 49 7.78 -10.45 -1.17
CA SER A 49 6.50 -11.15 -1.38
C SER A 49 5.33 -10.38 -0.77
N SER A 50 5.52 -9.82 0.43
CA SER A 50 4.51 -9.03 1.14
C SER A 50 4.21 -7.71 0.42
N ILE A 51 5.24 -7.01 -0.06
CA ILE A 51 5.07 -5.78 -0.83
C ILE A 51 4.35 -6.08 -2.14
N HIS A 52 4.74 -7.14 -2.84
CA HIS A 52 4.06 -7.56 -4.07
C HIS A 52 2.58 -7.91 -3.81
N PHE A 53 2.27 -8.64 -2.74
CA PHE A 53 0.89 -8.94 -2.34
C PHE A 53 0.05 -7.68 -2.10
N ALA A 54 0.61 -6.66 -1.44
CA ALA A 54 -0.08 -5.39 -1.23
C ALA A 54 -0.24 -4.57 -2.52
N LEU A 55 0.77 -4.54 -3.40
CA LEU A 55 0.69 -3.86 -4.70
C LEU A 55 -0.39 -4.45 -5.60
N ARG A 56 -0.64 -5.77 -5.52
CA ARG A 56 -1.77 -6.43 -6.21
C ARG A 56 -3.16 -6.02 -5.71
N LYS A 57 -3.25 -5.19 -4.66
CA LYS A 57 -4.51 -4.58 -4.21
C LYS A 57 -4.74 -3.18 -4.78
N THR A 58 -3.77 -2.64 -5.51
CA THR A 58 -3.94 -1.40 -6.29
C THR A 58 -4.75 -1.68 -7.56
N GLY A 59 -5.25 -0.62 -8.20
CA GLY A 59 -5.88 -0.65 -9.52
C GLY A 59 -4.90 -0.81 -10.68
N SER A 60 -3.60 -0.92 -10.42
CA SER A 60 -2.57 -1.09 -11.45
C SER A 60 -2.44 -2.55 -11.89
N ASP A 61 -2.18 -2.77 -13.18
CA ASP A 61 -1.82 -4.08 -13.73
C ASP A 61 -0.37 -4.43 -13.36
N ILE A 62 -0.16 -4.86 -12.11
CA ILE A 62 1.14 -5.31 -11.61
C ILE A 62 1.45 -6.67 -12.26
N LYS A 63 2.37 -6.68 -13.23
CA LYS A 63 2.92 -7.90 -13.85
C LYS A 63 4.11 -8.42 -13.04
N GLY A 64 4.10 -9.71 -12.72
CA GLY A 64 5.14 -10.40 -11.96
C GLY A 64 4.65 -11.74 -11.46
#